data_AF-A0AA39F6C9-F1
#
_entry.id   AF-A0AA39F6C9-F1
#
_cell.length_a   1.000
_cell.length_b   1.000
_cell.length_c   1.000
_cell.angle_alpha   90.00
_cell.angle_beta   90.00
_cell.angle_gamma   90.00
#
_symmetry.space_group_name_H-M   'P 1'
#
loop_
_entity.id
_entity.type
_entity.pdbx_description
1 polymer ?
#
loop_
_entity_poly.entity_id
_entity_poly.type
_entity_poly.pdbx_seq_one_letter_code
_entity_poly.pdbx_strand_id
1 'polypeptide(L)'
;MSDHKTNKSIPALTIEDPHEADSFYVKYYNQPFYIDKTLLIKELFKKRHVLIIAPSRFGKSLNMNMMRRFVEIEVDKEGSPIELDVDEDNRCLKEVQPTSRNFKLFQGKNIFKEKEIMFEHFGKYPTIYVDFSEMTGDNFKQIVYTLKLVINRAFRKHRYLQHNPWWVYSGYNKKTFMRYYDTEECMSLSLAEIKAGLRILSGILHDYYNRKVFVFIDEFDEPVNSMVYEDELKPRHRKQTIKLIQTIIRNLLEGNEFVERSLSNACHQFSSILSKSVNNVTICAFLQNHLFTKFYGFEETEVKNLLEKVGLIEGFYNIKYMHDGYQTNDGRNIKIYSPWAISKYICNKALGIYWSAGVPSEMEEAIAHFKIRPKIAKIMSGESVRIKYVSTFHFKDVQRLYKIVCRNDMKNNDVDLFLQFLYELGFFHLTDYGHNYLCLALPNKAVYHIIHPVLNRHDLIKKYYNNSPKLIRNFIESLKNMARSCNENSARCLAKSIDVLFKKGKRTPSSEYELHYVLYGYMLQEFGSVTCETIVSNRNRCDTLNRINAMSNMKYMMKLK
;
A
#
# COMPACT_ATOMS: atom_id res chain seq x y z
N MET A 1 -1.54 -54.31 8.20
CA MET A 1 -1.34 -54.30 6.74
C MET A 1 -2.47 -53.44 6.17
N SER A 2 -2.31 -52.12 6.23
CA SER A 2 -1.74 -51.24 5.20
C SER A 2 -2.78 -50.82 4.15
N ASP A 3 -3.66 -49.91 4.54
CA ASP A 3 -4.46 -49.12 3.60
C ASP A 3 -3.72 -47.82 3.29
N HIS A 4 -3.06 -47.81 2.13
CA HIS A 4 -2.46 -46.63 1.53
C HIS A 4 -3.55 -45.64 1.10
N LYS A 5 -3.77 -44.60 1.92
CA LYS A 5 -4.40 -43.37 1.44
C LYS A 5 -3.40 -42.63 0.53
N THR A 6 -3.64 -42.72 -0.76
CA THR A 6 -2.93 -42.00 -1.82
C THR A 6 -3.03 -40.49 -1.59
N ASN A 7 -1.89 -39.86 -1.26
CA ASN A 7 -1.66 -38.44 -1.41
C ASN A 7 -1.80 -38.09 -2.90
N LYS A 8 -2.96 -37.55 -3.31
CA LYS A 8 -3.09 -36.90 -4.62
C LYS A 8 -2.37 -35.55 -4.55
N SER A 9 -1.09 -35.56 -4.92
CA SER A 9 -0.36 -34.35 -5.31
C SER A 9 -1.13 -33.64 -6.42
N ILE A 10 -1.49 -32.39 -6.18
CA ILE A 10 -2.09 -31.50 -7.19
C ILE A 10 -1.06 -31.38 -8.34
N PRO A 11 -1.44 -31.58 -9.62
CA PRO A 11 -0.48 -31.48 -10.72
C PRO A 11 0.04 -30.04 -10.81
N ALA A 12 1.36 -29.88 -10.77
CA ALA A 12 1.99 -28.66 -11.21
C ALA A 12 1.73 -28.53 -12.72
N LEU A 13 0.88 -27.59 -13.12
CA LEU A 13 0.73 -27.20 -14.52
C LEU A 13 2.08 -26.65 -14.98
N THR A 14 2.73 -27.37 -15.88
CA THR A 14 3.90 -26.90 -16.63
C THR A 14 3.47 -25.73 -17.50
N ILE A 15 4.02 -24.56 -17.21
CA ILE A 15 3.82 -23.32 -17.96
C ILE A 15 4.72 -23.39 -19.20
N GLU A 16 4.14 -23.53 -20.39
CA GLU A 16 4.88 -23.76 -21.65
C GLU A 16 5.32 -22.47 -22.36
N ASP A 17 4.95 -21.29 -21.85
CA ASP A 17 5.29 -19.99 -22.46
C ASP A 17 5.95 -19.03 -21.44
N PRO A 18 7.18 -18.51 -21.68
CA PRO A 18 7.82 -17.51 -20.83
C PRO A 18 6.97 -16.25 -20.60
N HIS A 19 6.00 -15.95 -21.48
CA HIS A 19 5.07 -14.83 -21.33
C HIS A 19 3.91 -15.10 -20.36
N GLU A 20 3.60 -16.36 -20.06
CA GLU A 20 2.60 -16.75 -19.06
C GLU A 20 3.11 -16.63 -17.62
N ALA A 21 4.41 -16.83 -17.41
CA ALA A 21 5.06 -16.74 -16.09
C ALA A 21 5.11 -15.31 -15.52
N ASP A 22 4.72 -14.28 -16.29
CA ASP A 22 4.89 -12.87 -15.95
C ASP A 22 3.64 -12.17 -15.41
N SER A 23 2.43 -12.74 -15.57
CA SER A 23 1.23 -12.12 -15.02
C SER A 23 1.14 -12.39 -13.52
N PHE A 24 1.22 -11.33 -12.71
CA PHE A 24 1.06 -11.41 -11.25
C PHE A 24 -0.22 -12.17 -10.87
N TYR A 25 -1.32 -12.01 -11.60
CA TYR A 25 -2.57 -12.72 -11.32
C TYR A 25 -2.48 -14.25 -11.51
N VAL A 26 -1.80 -14.70 -12.58
CA VAL A 26 -1.62 -16.13 -12.89
C VAL A 26 -0.89 -16.87 -11.77
N LYS A 27 -0.01 -16.18 -11.03
CA LYS A 27 0.71 -16.77 -9.89
C LYS A 27 -0.19 -17.04 -8.67
N TYR A 28 -1.28 -16.28 -8.51
CA TYR A 28 -2.08 -16.26 -7.28
C TYR A 28 -3.49 -16.83 -7.40
N TYR A 29 -4.11 -16.86 -8.58
CA TYR A 29 -5.53 -17.21 -8.74
C TYR A 29 -5.92 -18.65 -8.33
N ASN A 30 -4.94 -19.56 -8.26
CA ASN A 30 -5.09 -20.96 -7.84
C ASN A 30 -4.50 -21.26 -6.45
N GLN A 31 -3.99 -20.24 -5.76
CA GLN A 31 -3.41 -20.43 -4.43
C GLN A 31 -4.52 -20.75 -3.41
N PRO A 32 -4.23 -21.54 -2.35
CA PRO A 32 -5.23 -21.92 -1.35
C PRO A 32 -5.81 -20.71 -0.60
N PHE A 33 -5.04 -19.63 -0.51
CA PHE A 33 -5.42 -18.36 0.12
C PHE A 33 -6.10 -17.35 -0.83
N TYR A 34 -6.40 -17.72 -2.07
CA TYR A 34 -7.08 -16.84 -3.03
C TYR A 34 -8.57 -16.69 -2.69
N ILE A 35 -9.02 -15.44 -2.60
CA ILE A 35 -10.44 -15.07 -2.52
C ILE A 35 -10.86 -14.44 -3.83
N ASP A 36 -11.99 -14.91 -4.37
CA ASP A 36 -12.52 -14.46 -5.64
C ASP A 36 -13.18 -13.07 -5.54
N LYS A 37 -12.46 -12.05 -6.02
CA LYS A 37 -12.92 -10.66 -6.14
C LYS A 37 -13.31 -10.27 -7.57
N THR A 38 -13.55 -11.23 -8.47
CA THR A 38 -13.79 -10.95 -9.90
C THR A 38 -15.01 -10.09 -10.19
N LEU A 39 -16.00 -10.03 -9.29
CA LEU A 39 -17.13 -9.09 -9.41
C LEU A 39 -16.72 -7.60 -9.40
N LEU A 40 -15.48 -7.29 -9.00
CA LEU A 40 -14.86 -5.97 -9.16
C LEU A 40 -14.93 -5.46 -10.61
N ILE A 41 -14.85 -6.38 -11.58
CA ILE A 41 -14.91 -6.07 -13.01
C ILE A 41 -16.20 -5.30 -13.36
N LYS A 42 -17.33 -5.64 -12.74
CA LYS A 42 -18.61 -4.94 -12.96
C LYS A 42 -18.54 -3.47 -12.59
N GLU A 43 -17.80 -3.15 -11.53
CA GLU A 43 -17.66 -1.79 -11.03
C GLU A 43 -16.72 -0.95 -11.91
N LEU A 44 -15.74 -1.57 -12.57
CA LEU A 44 -14.82 -0.91 -13.50
C LEU A 44 -15.58 -0.21 -14.65
N PHE A 45 -16.66 -0.80 -15.15
CA PHE A 45 -17.43 -0.24 -16.25
C PHE A 45 -18.37 0.91 -15.84
N LYS A 46 -18.48 1.24 -14.54
CA LYS A 46 -19.31 2.36 -14.08
C LYS A 46 -18.61 3.72 -14.09
N LYS A 47 -17.27 3.75 -14.20
CA LYS A 47 -16.46 4.98 -14.18
C LYS A 47 -15.41 4.98 -15.28
N ARG A 48 -15.14 6.14 -15.87
CA ARG A 48 -14.20 6.25 -17.01
C ARG A 48 -12.73 6.17 -16.56
N HIS A 49 -12.33 7.09 -15.70
CA HIS A 49 -10.99 7.14 -15.13
C HIS A 49 -11.08 6.97 -13.62
N VAL A 50 -10.41 5.96 -13.09
CA VAL A 50 -10.44 5.62 -11.66
C VAL A 50 -9.03 5.58 -11.10
N LEU A 51 -8.81 6.29 -10.00
CA LEU A 51 -7.61 6.19 -9.18
C LEU A 51 -7.98 5.54 -7.85
N ILE A 52 -7.51 4.33 -7.62
CA ILE A 52 -7.72 3.60 -6.37
C ILE A 52 -6.57 3.90 -5.42
N ILE A 53 -6.91 4.35 -4.21
CA ILE A 53 -5.97 4.53 -3.11
C ILE A 53 -6.25 3.45 -2.08
N ALA A 54 -5.28 2.58 -1.83
CA ALA A 54 -5.33 1.60 -0.74
C ALA A 54 -3.91 1.32 -0.25
N PRO A 55 -3.69 0.91 1.02
CA PRO A 55 -2.35 0.64 1.52
C PRO A 55 -1.64 -0.46 0.72
N SER A 56 -0.32 -0.55 0.91
CA SER A 56 0.47 -1.62 0.28
C SER A 56 -0.08 -3.00 0.66
N ARG A 57 -0.03 -3.94 -0.30
CA ARG A 57 -0.50 -5.32 -0.16
C ARG A 57 -2.00 -5.54 0.10
N PHE A 58 -2.85 -4.57 -0.17
CA PHE A 58 -4.32 -4.73 -0.18
C PHE A 58 -4.90 -5.27 -1.50
N GLY A 59 -4.09 -5.99 -2.28
CA GLY A 59 -4.53 -6.64 -3.52
C GLY A 59 -4.61 -5.73 -4.75
N LYS A 60 -4.09 -4.50 -4.69
CA LYS A 60 -4.14 -3.52 -5.79
C LYS A 60 -3.65 -4.07 -7.14
N SER A 61 -2.39 -4.47 -7.22
CA SER A 61 -1.79 -5.03 -8.44
C SER A 61 -2.44 -6.34 -8.88
N LEU A 62 -2.89 -7.17 -7.92
CA LEU A 62 -3.62 -8.41 -8.20
C LEU A 62 -4.93 -8.12 -8.94
N ASN A 63 -5.73 -7.22 -8.37
CA ASN A 63 -7.02 -6.82 -8.91
C ASN A 63 -6.86 -6.12 -10.27
N MET A 64 -5.86 -5.24 -10.42
CA MET A 64 -5.54 -4.60 -11.68
C MET A 64 -5.16 -5.60 -12.77
N ASN A 65 -4.27 -6.56 -12.47
CA ASN A 65 -3.90 -7.60 -13.42
C ASN A 65 -5.11 -8.47 -13.77
N MET A 66 -5.94 -8.84 -12.79
CA MET A 66 -7.18 -9.58 -13.03
C MET A 66 -8.11 -8.82 -14.00
N MET A 67 -8.35 -7.53 -13.78
CA MET A 67 -9.16 -6.70 -14.68
C MET A 67 -8.53 -6.56 -16.08
N ARG A 68 -7.20 -6.39 -16.16
CA ARG A 68 -6.48 -6.35 -17.44
C ARG A 68 -6.70 -7.65 -18.22
N ARG A 69 -6.47 -8.81 -17.59
CA ARG A 69 -6.65 -10.12 -18.23
C ARG A 69 -8.10 -10.39 -18.64
N PHE A 70 -9.07 -9.77 -17.97
CA PHE A 70 -10.47 -9.88 -18.37
C PHE A 70 -10.77 -9.15 -19.69
N VAL A 71 -10.29 -7.91 -19.85
CA VAL A 71 -10.63 -7.07 -21.00
C VAL A 71 -9.68 -7.26 -22.20
N GLU A 72 -8.46 -7.73 -21.96
CA GLU A 72 -7.37 -7.82 -22.94
C GLU A 72 -7.69 -8.79 -24.09
N ILE A 73 -7.66 -8.26 -25.32
CA ILE A 73 -7.63 -9.08 -26.54
C ILE A 73 -6.38 -9.94 -26.52
N GLU A 74 -6.57 -11.25 -26.55
CA GLU A 74 -5.45 -12.18 -26.69
C GLU A 74 -5.03 -12.27 -28.15
N VAL A 75 -3.74 -12.45 -28.39
CA VAL A 75 -3.17 -12.68 -29.72
C VAL A 75 -2.51 -14.04 -29.77
N ASP A 76 -2.52 -14.66 -30.95
CA ASP A 76 -1.80 -15.89 -31.25
C ASP A 76 -0.28 -15.66 -31.39
N LYS A 77 0.45 -16.69 -31.84
CA LYS A 77 1.92 -16.62 -31.97
C LYS A 77 2.34 -15.67 -33.11
N GLU A 78 1.48 -15.51 -34.09
CA GLU A 78 1.64 -14.68 -35.28
C GLU A 78 1.23 -13.22 -35.03
N GLY A 79 0.54 -12.96 -33.91
CA GLY A 79 0.09 -11.63 -33.51
C GLY A 79 -1.33 -11.27 -33.95
N SER A 80 -2.06 -12.23 -34.49
CA SER A 80 -3.46 -12.05 -34.87
C SER A 80 -4.36 -12.16 -33.63
N PRO A 81 -5.42 -11.34 -33.53
CA PRO A 81 -6.40 -11.44 -32.45
C PRO A 81 -7.03 -12.84 -32.41
N ILE A 82 -7.12 -13.44 -31.23
CA ILE A 82 -7.87 -14.69 -31.02
C ILE A 82 -9.36 -14.37 -31.00
N GLU A 83 -10.11 -14.96 -31.92
CA GLU A 83 -11.56 -14.86 -31.95
C GLU A 83 -12.19 -15.69 -30.82
N LEU A 84 -13.25 -15.13 -30.22
CA LEU A 84 -14.02 -15.79 -29.17
C LEU A 84 -15.26 -16.43 -29.79
N ASP A 85 -15.51 -17.70 -29.43
CA ASP A 85 -16.71 -18.41 -29.82
C ASP A 85 -17.93 -17.86 -29.09
N VAL A 86 -18.90 -17.33 -29.85
CA VAL A 86 -20.14 -16.77 -29.29
C VAL A 86 -21.37 -17.57 -29.71
N ASP A 87 -22.39 -17.52 -28.87
CA ASP A 87 -23.77 -17.89 -29.19
C ASP A 87 -24.53 -16.56 -29.34
N GLU A 88 -24.78 -16.17 -30.60
CA GLU A 88 -25.40 -14.88 -30.92
C GLU A 88 -26.86 -14.82 -30.45
N ASP A 89 -27.60 -15.92 -30.57
CA ASP A 89 -29.01 -16.01 -30.18
C ASP A 89 -29.19 -15.76 -28.68
N ASN A 90 -28.29 -16.33 -27.88
CA ASN A 90 -28.32 -16.20 -26.42
C ASN A 90 -27.47 -15.05 -25.87
N ARG A 91 -26.83 -14.26 -26.74
CA ARG A 91 -25.89 -13.17 -26.39
C ARG A 91 -24.89 -13.58 -25.29
N CYS A 92 -24.25 -14.72 -25.46
CA CYS A 92 -23.26 -15.23 -24.52
C CYS A 92 -22.03 -15.82 -25.20
N LEU A 93 -20.92 -15.91 -24.45
CA LEU A 93 -19.77 -16.71 -24.89
C LEU A 93 -20.12 -18.20 -24.75
N LYS A 94 -19.66 -19.04 -25.69
CA LYS A 94 -19.77 -20.49 -25.53
C LYS A 94 -19.00 -20.93 -24.27
N GLU A 95 -19.43 -22.03 -23.66
CA GLU A 95 -18.91 -22.51 -22.36
C GLU A 95 -17.42 -22.88 -22.38
N VAL A 96 -16.87 -23.14 -23.57
CA VAL A 96 -15.48 -23.49 -23.78
C VAL A 96 -14.89 -22.56 -24.84
N GLN A 97 -13.72 -22.01 -24.52
CA GLN A 97 -12.87 -21.24 -25.44
C GLN A 97 -11.51 -21.94 -25.50
N PRO A 98 -11.28 -22.88 -26.43
CA PRO A 98 -10.10 -23.73 -26.41
C PRO A 98 -8.80 -22.93 -26.64
N THR A 99 -8.89 -21.84 -27.41
CA THR A 99 -7.79 -20.96 -27.81
C THR A 99 -7.49 -19.84 -26.81
N SER A 100 -8.49 -19.42 -26.02
CA SER A 100 -8.32 -18.33 -25.05
C SER A 100 -7.72 -18.83 -23.72
N ARG A 101 -6.53 -18.33 -23.39
CA ARG A 101 -5.89 -18.61 -22.09
C ARG A 101 -6.54 -17.79 -20.98
N ASN A 102 -6.95 -16.55 -21.28
CA ASN A 102 -7.64 -15.70 -20.33
C ASN A 102 -8.96 -16.30 -19.89
N PHE A 103 -9.71 -16.95 -20.78
CA PHE A 103 -11.03 -17.49 -20.44
C PHE A 103 -10.94 -18.53 -19.32
N LYS A 104 -9.91 -19.38 -19.34
CA LYS A 104 -9.62 -20.37 -18.29
C LYS A 104 -9.40 -19.76 -16.92
N LEU A 105 -8.87 -18.52 -16.83
CA LEU A 105 -8.64 -17.84 -15.56
C LEU A 105 -9.95 -17.46 -14.85
N PHE A 106 -11.02 -17.25 -15.61
CA PHE A 106 -12.32 -16.83 -15.10
C PHE A 106 -13.34 -17.97 -15.00
N GLN A 107 -13.10 -19.12 -15.63
CA GLN A 107 -13.93 -20.30 -15.45
C GLN A 107 -14.08 -20.66 -13.96
N GLY A 108 -15.33 -20.85 -13.52
CA GLY A 108 -15.66 -21.13 -12.12
C GLY A 108 -15.56 -19.95 -11.15
N LYS A 109 -15.18 -18.75 -11.62
CA LYS A 109 -15.20 -17.52 -10.82
C LYS A 109 -16.58 -16.85 -10.86
N ASN A 110 -16.86 -15.96 -9.92
CA ASN A 110 -18.13 -15.28 -9.77
C ASN A 110 -18.50 -14.43 -10.99
N ILE A 111 -17.53 -13.76 -11.63
CA ILE A 111 -17.78 -13.00 -12.86
C ILE A 111 -18.25 -13.88 -14.02
N PHE A 112 -17.89 -15.16 -14.05
CA PHE A 112 -18.29 -16.08 -15.13
C PHE A 112 -19.81 -16.30 -15.17
N LYS A 113 -20.48 -16.12 -14.03
CA LYS A 113 -21.93 -16.20 -13.91
C LYS A 113 -22.64 -14.99 -14.54
N GLU A 114 -21.91 -13.89 -14.76
CA GLU A 114 -22.41 -12.64 -15.32
C GLU A 114 -22.30 -12.67 -16.84
N LYS A 115 -23.16 -13.48 -17.48
CA LYS A 115 -23.09 -13.80 -18.93
C LYS A 115 -23.06 -12.55 -19.82
N GLU A 116 -23.85 -11.52 -19.49
CA GLU A 116 -23.88 -10.27 -20.24
C GLU A 116 -22.56 -9.52 -20.17
N ILE A 117 -21.95 -9.41 -18.98
CA ILE A 117 -20.64 -8.76 -18.81
C ILE A 117 -19.54 -9.55 -19.51
N MET A 118 -19.58 -10.88 -19.44
CA MET A 118 -18.68 -11.76 -20.20
C MET A 118 -18.83 -11.50 -21.70
N PHE A 119 -20.06 -11.52 -22.21
CA PHE A 119 -20.33 -11.31 -23.62
C PHE A 119 -19.92 -9.93 -24.10
N GLU A 120 -20.24 -8.87 -23.36
CA GLU A 120 -20.04 -7.49 -23.80
C GLU A 120 -18.59 -7.02 -23.72
N HIS A 121 -17.80 -7.58 -22.81
CA HIS A 121 -16.51 -6.97 -22.46
C HIS A 121 -15.30 -7.93 -22.37
N PHE A 122 -15.51 -9.24 -22.22
CA PHE A 122 -14.40 -10.17 -22.08
C PHE A 122 -13.57 -10.22 -23.36
N GLY A 123 -12.25 -9.98 -23.26
CA GLY A 123 -11.31 -10.09 -24.38
C GLY A 123 -11.57 -9.14 -25.55
N LYS A 124 -12.23 -7.99 -25.34
CA LYS A 124 -12.68 -7.09 -26.42
C LYS A 124 -11.92 -5.77 -26.54
N TYR A 125 -10.91 -5.54 -25.70
CA TYR A 125 -10.18 -4.27 -25.66
C TYR A 125 -8.66 -4.46 -25.77
N PRO A 126 -7.96 -3.65 -26.59
CA PRO A 126 -6.53 -3.46 -26.42
C PRO A 126 -6.23 -2.86 -25.06
N THR A 127 -5.09 -3.24 -24.47
CA THR A 127 -4.66 -2.72 -23.17
C THR A 127 -3.27 -2.11 -23.22
N ILE A 128 -3.06 -1.02 -22.50
CA ILE A 128 -1.74 -0.46 -22.20
C ILE A 128 -1.52 -0.64 -20.70
N TYR A 129 -0.42 -1.31 -20.34
CA TYR A 129 0.02 -1.42 -18.96
C TYR A 129 1.29 -0.59 -18.73
N VAL A 130 1.26 0.22 -17.68
CA VAL A 130 2.36 1.10 -17.26
C VAL A 130 2.66 0.80 -15.80
N ASP A 131 3.92 0.59 -15.49
CA ASP A 131 4.41 0.36 -14.12
C ASP A 131 5.39 1.46 -13.75
N PHE A 132 5.03 2.29 -12.77
CA PHE A 132 5.91 3.36 -12.30
C PHE A 132 6.88 2.93 -11.20
N SER A 133 6.82 1.69 -10.70
CA SER A 133 7.75 1.19 -9.68
C SER A 133 9.23 1.29 -10.10
N GLU A 134 9.46 1.36 -11.41
CA GLU A 134 10.78 1.41 -12.02
C GLU A 134 11.33 2.83 -12.20
N MET A 135 10.53 3.86 -11.91
CA MET A 135 10.91 5.25 -12.08
C MET A 135 11.77 5.74 -10.92
N THR A 136 13.00 5.25 -10.87
CA THR A 136 14.00 5.63 -9.86
C THR A 136 15.02 6.62 -10.43
N GLY A 137 15.67 7.39 -9.55
CA GLY A 137 16.87 8.15 -9.91
C GLY A 137 17.09 9.42 -9.10
N ASP A 138 18.36 9.68 -8.76
CA ASP A 138 18.82 10.79 -7.91
C ASP A 138 18.73 12.18 -8.59
N ASN A 139 18.50 12.22 -9.91
CA ASN A 139 18.44 13.44 -10.69
C ASN A 139 17.49 13.35 -11.89
N PHE A 140 17.13 14.51 -12.44
CA PHE A 140 16.15 14.59 -13.53
C PHE A 140 16.56 13.80 -14.79
N LYS A 141 17.86 13.68 -15.10
CA LYS A 141 18.34 12.92 -16.26
C LYS A 141 18.14 11.41 -16.05
N GLN A 142 18.43 10.89 -14.86
CA GLN A 142 18.18 9.50 -14.52
C GLN A 142 16.68 9.19 -14.53
N ILE A 143 15.85 10.06 -13.94
CA ILE A 143 14.39 9.93 -13.99
C ILE A 143 13.86 9.88 -15.43
N VAL A 144 14.37 10.75 -16.30
CA VAL A 144 14.01 10.74 -17.73
C VAL A 144 14.43 9.43 -18.40
N TYR A 145 15.60 8.89 -18.03
CA TYR A 145 16.08 7.61 -18.54
C TYR A 145 15.20 6.44 -18.08
N THR A 146 14.87 6.34 -16.80
CA THR A 146 13.99 5.28 -16.29
C THR A 146 12.57 5.40 -16.84
N LEU A 147 12.07 6.61 -17.06
CA LEU A 147 10.79 6.84 -17.74
C LEU A 147 10.79 6.38 -19.21
N LYS A 148 11.92 6.51 -19.92
CA LYS A 148 12.07 5.92 -21.27
C LYS A 148 11.96 4.40 -21.21
N LEU A 149 12.54 3.74 -20.20
CA LEU A 149 12.41 2.30 -20.00
C LEU A 149 10.95 1.89 -19.72
N VAL A 150 10.23 2.65 -18.89
CA VAL A 150 8.79 2.41 -18.64
C VAL A 150 7.98 2.48 -19.94
N ILE A 151 8.20 3.51 -20.76
CA ILE A 151 7.53 3.64 -22.07
C ILE A 151 7.95 2.49 -23.01
N ASN A 152 9.24 2.18 -23.09
CA ASN A 152 9.76 1.08 -23.90
C ASN A 152 9.06 -0.24 -23.56
N ARG A 153 8.91 -0.57 -22.28
CA ARG A 153 8.21 -1.78 -21.84
C ARG A 153 6.75 -1.79 -22.26
N ALA A 154 6.04 -0.66 -22.16
CA ALA A 154 4.66 -0.55 -22.64
C ALA A 154 4.58 -0.90 -24.13
N PHE A 155 5.49 -0.39 -24.98
CA PHE A 155 5.54 -0.75 -26.40
C PHE A 155 5.95 -2.22 -26.62
N ARG A 156 6.92 -2.75 -25.85
CA ARG A 156 7.40 -4.12 -25.98
C ARG A 156 6.36 -5.18 -25.64
N LYS A 157 5.35 -4.86 -24.82
CA LYS A 157 4.18 -5.73 -24.62
C LYS A 157 3.40 -5.98 -25.92
N HIS A 158 3.56 -5.11 -26.92
CA HIS A 158 2.95 -5.22 -28.25
C HIS A 158 3.94 -5.65 -29.33
N ARG A 159 4.99 -6.42 -28.98
CA ARG A 159 6.00 -6.91 -29.93
C ARG A 159 5.43 -7.64 -31.14
N TYR A 160 4.23 -8.21 -31.02
CA TYR A 160 3.54 -8.90 -32.11
C TYR A 160 3.26 -7.96 -33.30
N LEU A 161 3.21 -6.64 -33.08
CA LEU A 161 3.11 -5.65 -34.14
C LEU A 161 4.41 -5.50 -34.94
N GLN A 162 5.59 -5.89 -34.42
CA GLN A 162 6.89 -5.62 -35.05
C GLN A 162 6.98 -6.12 -36.50
N HIS A 163 6.42 -7.30 -36.79
CA HIS A 163 6.47 -7.92 -38.10
C HIS A 163 5.09 -8.06 -38.75
N ASN A 164 4.06 -7.42 -38.18
CA ASN A 164 2.71 -7.56 -38.67
C ASN A 164 2.51 -6.84 -40.02
N PRO A 165 1.90 -7.47 -41.04
CA PRO A 165 1.64 -6.85 -42.34
C PRO A 165 0.70 -5.64 -42.30
N TRP A 166 -0.11 -5.51 -41.24
CA TRP A 166 -1.07 -4.42 -41.07
C TRP A 166 -0.47 -3.02 -41.22
N TRP A 167 0.84 -2.83 -40.96
CA TRP A 167 1.53 -1.56 -41.15
C TRP A 167 1.40 -0.96 -42.55
N VAL A 168 1.07 -1.77 -43.57
CA VAL A 168 0.80 -1.30 -44.95
C VAL A 168 -0.49 -0.46 -45.02
N TYR A 169 -1.46 -0.74 -44.16
CA TYR A 169 -2.79 -0.10 -44.12
C TYR A 169 -2.95 0.92 -42.98
N SER A 170 -1.99 0.92 -42.04
CA SER A 170 -2.00 1.74 -40.83
C SER A 170 -1.90 3.25 -41.13
N GLY A 171 -2.66 4.06 -40.40
CA GLY A 171 -2.51 5.53 -40.38
C GLY A 171 -1.24 5.99 -39.67
N TYR A 172 -0.57 5.08 -38.95
CA TYR A 172 0.69 5.30 -38.26
C TYR A 172 1.88 4.68 -39.00
N ASN A 173 3.06 5.30 -38.85
CA ASN A 173 4.30 4.78 -39.43
C ASN A 173 4.94 3.74 -38.52
N LYS A 174 5.29 2.57 -39.08
CA LYS A 174 6.06 1.52 -38.39
C LYS A 174 7.34 2.04 -37.72
N LYS A 175 8.04 2.99 -38.35
CA LYS A 175 9.25 3.62 -37.77
C LYS A 175 8.94 4.31 -36.44
N THR A 176 7.76 4.91 -36.30
CA THR A 176 7.33 5.51 -35.03
C THR A 176 7.19 4.46 -33.94
N PHE A 177 6.58 3.31 -34.24
CA PHE A 177 6.51 2.20 -33.27
C PHE A 177 7.90 1.68 -32.89
N MET A 178 8.76 1.43 -33.87
CA MET A 178 10.12 0.95 -33.64
C MET A 178 10.94 1.91 -32.78
N ARG A 179 10.74 3.22 -32.94
CA ARG A 179 11.42 4.25 -32.16
C ARG A 179 11.16 4.18 -30.65
N TYR A 180 10.01 3.68 -30.22
CA TYR A 180 9.70 3.44 -28.80
C TYR A 180 9.94 1.98 -28.38
N TYR A 181 9.84 1.03 -29.32
CA TYR A 181 9.99 -0.41 -29.07
C TYR A 181 11.46 -0.84 -28.94
N ASP A 182 12.32 -0.37 -29.84
CA ASP A 182 13.75 -0.64 -29.80
C ASP A 182 14.38 0.08 -28.61
N THR A 183 15.23 -0.63 -27.86
CA THR A 183 15.77 -0.09 -26.61
C THR A 183 16.75 1.05 -26.88
N GLU A 184 17.62 0.94 -27.88
CA GLU A 184 18.61 1.97 -28.20
C GLU A 184 17.94 3.23 -28.75
N GLU A 185 17.01 3.06 -29.70
CA GLU A 185 16.23 4.18 -30.23
C GLU A 185 15.41 4.86 -29.13
N CYS A 186 14.76 4.09 -28.26
CA CYS A 186 13.96 4.62 -27.17
C CYS A 186 14.81 5.42 -26.16
N MET A 187 16.07 5.03 -25.95
CA MET A 187 16.98 5.78 -25.08
C MET A 187 17.37 7.14 -25.68
N SER A 188 17.21 7.34 -26.99
CA SER A 188 17.49 8.61 -27.68
C SER A 188 16.33 9.61 -27.67
N LEU A 189 15.13 9.22 -27.21
CA LEU A 189 13.92 10.05 -27.27
C LEU A 189 14.10 11.44 -26.62
N SER A 190 13.58 12.46 -27.27
CA SER A 190 13.45 13.81 -26.72
C SER A 190 12.35 13.90 -25.67
N LEU A 191 12.34 14.96 -24.87
CA LEU A 191 11.26 15.20 -23.88
C LEU A 191 9.88 15.36 -24.53
N ALA A 192 9.81 15.87 -25.77
CA ALA A 192 8.55 15.99 -26.50
C ALA A 192 7.98 14.62 -26.86
N GLU A 193 8.84 13.70 -27.29
CA GLU A 193 8.45 12.34 -27.67
C GLU A 193 8.06 11.51 -26.44
N ILE A 194 8.81 11.61 -25.34
CA ILE A 194 8.44 10.99 -24.06
C ILE A 194 7.03 11.43 -23.62
N LYS A 195 6.70 12.72 -23.76
CA LYS A 195 5.37 13.25 -23.43
C LYS A 195 4.27 12.71 -24.33
N ALA A 196 4.58 12.29 -25.55
CA ALA A 196 3.61 11.81 -26.53
C ALA A 196 3.52 10.29 -26.60
N GLY A 197 4.54 9.56 -26.15
CA GLY A 197 4.71 8.12 -26.40
C GLY A 197 3.50 7.25 -26.06
N LEU A 198 2.94 7.39 -24.85
CA LEU A 198 1.76 6.59 -24.46
C LEU A 198 0.49 6.96 -25.23
N ARG A 199 0.32 8.24 -25.62
CA ARG A 199 -0.78 8.66 -26.50
C ARG A 199 -0.62 8.05 -27.89
N ILE A 200 0.60 8.07 -28.43
CA ILE A 200 0.92 7.42 -29.72
C ILE A 200 0.61 5.93 -29.65
N LEU A 201 1.02 5.24 -28.59
CA LEU A 201 0.70 3.82 -28.41
C LEU A 201 -0.81 3.59 -28.40
N SER A 202 -1.59 4.43 -27.70
CA SER A 202 -3.05 4.29 -27.70
C SER A 202 -3.67 4.47 -29.09
N GLY A 203 -3.13 5.38 -29.91
CA GLY A 203 -3.57 5.57 -31.28
C GLY A 203 -3.22 4.38 -32.19
N ILE A 204 -2.00 3.85 -32.09
CA ILE A 204 -1.57 2.65 -32.84
C ILE A 204 -2.47 1.46 -32.50
N LEU A 205 -2.74 1.22 -31.22
CA LEU A 205 -3.60 0.10 -30.80
C LEU A 205 -5.05 0.29 -31.23
N HIS A 206 -5.56 1.53 -31.17
CA HIS A 206 -6.89 1.84 -31.68
C HIS A 206 -7.00 1.59 -33.17
N ASP A 207 -6.01 2.03 -33.96
CA ASP A 207 -5.94 1.83 -35.41
C ASP A 207 -5.83 0.34 -35.77
N TYR A 208 -5.04 -0.44 -35.02
CA TYR A 208 -4.87 -1.88 -35.28
C TYR A 208 -6.12 -2.70 -34.96
N TYR A 209 -6.72 -2.47 -33.79
CA TYR A 209 -7.86 -3.29 -33.33
C TYR A 209 -9.21 -2.71 -33.73
N ASN A 210 -9.27 -1.47 -34.24
CA ASN A 210 -10.49 -0.69 -34.40
C ASN A 210 -11.36 -0.67 -33.12
N ARG A 211 -10.68 -0.52 -31.98
CA ARG A 211 -11.28 -0.54 -30.63
C ARG A 211 -10.57 0.46 -29.74
N LYS A 212 -11.33 1.11 -28.86
CA LYS A 212 -10.75 1.95 -27.81
C LYS A 212 -9.96 1.13 -26.79
N VAL A 213 -8.97 1.77 -26.20
CA VAL A 213 -7.92 1.18 -25.36
C VAL A 213 -8.25 1.32 -23.89
N PHE A 214 -7.99 0.27 -23.11
CA PHE A 214 -7.96 0.31 -21.65
C PHE A 214 -6.53 0.60 -21.15
N VAL A 215 -6.40 1.56 -20.24
CA VAL A 215 -5.10 1.96 -19.67
C VAL A 215 -5.02 1.54 -18.20
N PHE A 216 -3.98 0.78 -17.85
CA PHE A 216 -3.70 0.34 -16.49
C PHE A 216 -2.37 0.94 -16.03
N ILE A 217 -2.37 1.70 -14.94
CA ILE A 217 -1.16 2.34 -14.39
C ILE A 217 -0.96 1.90 -12.94
N ASP A 218 -0.01 1.01 -12.70
CA ASP A 218 0.34 0.55 -11.35
C ASP A 218 1.40 1.44 -10.70
N GLU A 219 1.45 1.40 -9.36
CA GLU A 219 2.35 2.22 -8.53
C GLU A 219 2.34 3.71 -8.91
N PHE A 220 1.14 4.26 -9.13
CA PHE A 220 0.91 5.63 -9.59
C PHE A 220 1.49 6.71 -8.67
N ASP A 221 1.72 6.37 -7.40
CA ASP A 221 2.36 7.21 -6.39
C ASP A 221 3.89 7.23 -6.44
N GLU A 222 4.54 6.31 -7.15
CA GLU A 222 6.01 6.23 -7.16
C GLU A 222 6.72 7.52 -7.62
N PRO A 223 6.21 8.25 -8.64
CA PRO A 223 6.76 9.55 -8.99
C PRO A 223 6.65 10.62 -7.90
N VAL A 224 5.79 10.42 -6.90
CA VAL A 224 5.66 11.28 -5.71
C VAL A 224 6.51 10.72 -4.56
N ASN A 225 6.59 9.40 -4.38
CA ASN A 225 7.44 8.74 -3.38
C ASN A 225 8.90 9.17 -3.54
N SER A 226 9.45 9.08 -4.76
CA SER A 226 10.80 9.56 -5.08
C SER A 226 11.01 11.03 -4.71
N MET A 227 9.96 11.85 -4.66
CA MET A 227 10.06 13.27 -4.24
C MET A 227 10.01 13.45 -2.73
N VAL A 228 9.36 12.53 -2.01
CA VAL A 228 9.13 12.59 -0.56
C VAL A 228 10.26 11.92 0.20
N TYR A 229 10.80 10.81 -0.33
CA TYR A 229 11.78 9.97 0.36
C TYR A 229 13.22 10.22 -0.10
N GLU A 230 13.47 10.72 -1.31
CA GLU A 230 14.84 10.96 -1.80
C GLU A 230 15.35 12.36 -1.42
N ASP A 231 16.29 12.41 -0.47
CA ASP A 231 16.84 13.68 0.02
C ASP A 231 17.74 14.39 -1.01
N GLU A 232 18.42 13.62 -1.86
CA GLU A 232 19.42 14.11 -2.82
C GLU A 232 18.80 14.86 -4.01
N LEU A 233 17.52 14.61 -4.31
CA LEU A 233 16.85 15.18 -5.47
C LEU A 233 16.58 16.69 -5.28
N LYS A 234 17.27 17.54 -6.05
CA LYS A 234 17.11 19.01 -5.93
C LYS A 234 15.65 19.46 -6.14
N PRO A 235 15.15 20.51 -5.44
CA PRO A 235 13.76 20.98 -5.56
C PRO A 235 13.32 21.31 -6.99
N ARG A 236 14.23 21.81 -7.83
CA ARG A 236 13.97 22.08 -9.25
C ARG A 236 13.67 20.78 -10.02
N HIS A 237 14.43 19.72 -9.77
CA HIS A 237 14.23 18.42 -10.41
C HIS A 237 12.88 17.83 -9.99
N ARG A 238 12.52 17.92 -8.69
CA ARG A 238 11.20 17.48 -8.22
C ARG A 238 10.04 18.13 -8.97
N LYS A 239 10.11 19.45 -9.16
CA LYS A 239 9.09 20.20 -9.91
C LYS A 239 9.06 19.83 -11.39
N GLN A 240 10.21 19.56 -12.01
CA GLN A 240 10.30 19.14 -13.40
C GLN A 240 9.71 17.74 -13.60
N THR A 241 9.98 16.81 -12.69
CA THR A 241 9.44 15.45 -12.72
C THR A 241 7.91 15.44 -12.64
N ILE A 242 7.33 16.11 -11.63
CA ILE A 242 5.86 16.18 -11.50
C ILE A 242 5.21 16.78 -12.74
N LYS A 243 5.78 17.85 -13.31
CA LYS A 243 5.26 18.47 -14.55
C LYS A 243 5.36 17.54 -15.76
N LEU A 244 6.44 16.76 -15.86
CA LEU A 244 6.64 15.80 -16.94
C LEU A 244 5.57 14.71 -16.88
N ILE A 245 5.37 14.10 -15.72
CA ILE A 245 4.36 13.04 -15.52
C ILE A 245 2.94 13.60 -15.70
N GLN A 246 2.62 14.77 -15.14
CA GLN A 246 1.34 15.45 -15.39
C GLN A 246 1.07 15.65 -16.88
N THR A 247 2.09 16.00 -17.66
CA THR A 247 1.95 16.18 -19.11
C THR A 247 1.70 14.85 -19.83
N ILE A 248 2.39 13.78 -19.43
CA ILE A 248 2.18 12.44 -20.00
C ILE A 248 0.77 11.93 -19.69
N ILE A 249 0.35 12.00 -18.43
CA ILE A 249 -0.98 11.55 -17.99
C ILE A 249 -2.08 12.38 -18.66
N ARG A 250 -1.89 13.70 -18.77
CA ARG A 250 -2.81 14.57 -19.52
C ARG A 250 -2.89 14.15 -20.99
N ASN A 251 -1.77 14.00 -21.68
CA ASN A 251 -1.77 13.64 -23.10
C ASN A 251 -2.40 12.26 -23.36
N LEU A 252 -2.21 11.32 -22.42
CA LEU A 252 -2.76 9.97 -22.48
C LEU A 252 -4.27 9.93 -22.22
N LEU A 253 -4.79 10.71 -21.28
CA LEU A 253 -6.18 10.57 -20.80
C LEU A 253 -7.09 11.73 -21.23
N GLU A 254 -6.61 12.97 -21.13
CA GLU A 254 -7.43 14.16 -21.39
C GLU A 254 -7.66 14.35 -22.90
N GLY A 255 -8.92 14.38 -23.32
CA GLY A 255 -9.29 14.54 -24.74
C GLY A 255 -8.72 13.44 -25.65
N ASN A 256 -8.33 12.29 -25.11
CA ASN A 256 -7.89 11.15 -25.91
C ASN A 256 -9.09 10.28 -26.29
N GLU A 257 -9.54 10.40 -27.54
CA GLU A 257 -10.67 9.62 -28.07
C GLU A 257 -10.38 8.13 -28.19
N PHE A 258 -9.09 7.76 -28.26
CA PHE A 258 -8.64 6.37 -28.35
C PHE A 258 -8.76 5.62 -27.03
N VAL A 259 -8.89 6.31 -25.89
CA VAL A 259 -8.94 5.68 -24.56
C VAL A 259 -10.39 5.55 -24.10
N GLU A 260 -10.80 4.31 -23.87
CA GLU A 260 -12.09 3.96 -23.30
C GLU A 260 -12.08 4.30 -21.82
N ARG A 261 -11.17 3.67 -21.06
CA ARG A 261 -11.11 3.74 -19.60
C ARG A 261 -9.68 3.67 -19.10
N SER A 262 -9.47 4.18 -17.88
CA SER A 262 -8.21 3.97 -17.16
C SER A 262 -8.43 3.57 -15.71
N LEU A 263 -7.56 2.69 -15.22
CA LEU A 263 -7.43 2.35 -13.82
C LEU A 263 -6.01 2.63 -13.37
N SER A 264 -5.87 3.39 -12.29
CA SER A 264 -4.61 3.67 -11.62
C SER A 264 -4.67 3.20 -10.17
N ASN A 265 -3.57 2.67 -9.65
CA ASN A 265 -3.45 2.28 -8.25
C ASN A 265 -2.36 3.12 -7.57
N ALA A 266 -2.61 3.57 -6.35
CA ALA A 266 -1.58 4.19 -5.51
C ALA A 266 -1.77 3.84 -4.02
N CYS A 267 -0.73 4.05 -3.21
CA CYS A 267 -0.85 3.92 -1.76
C CYS A 267 -1.41 5.16 -1.08
N HIS A 268 -1.25 6.35 -1.66
CA HIS A 268 -1.68 7.61 -1.03
C HIS A 268 -2.24 8.63 -2.02
N GLN A 269 -3.13 9.51 -1.54
CA GLN A 269 -3.84 10.51 -2.35
C GLN A 269 -2.94 11.64 -2.85
N PHE A 270 -1.73 11.83 -2.30
CA PHE A 270 -0.78 12.81 -2.84
C PHE A 270 -0.44 12.55 -4.32
N SER A 271 -0.60 11.31 -4.80
CA SER A 271 -0.45 10.95 -6.21
C SER A 271 -1.49 11.62 -7.12
N SER A 272 -2.64 12.04 -6.59
CA SER A 272 -3.69 12.74 -7.34
C SER A 272 -3.21 14.03 -8.00
N ILE A 273 -2.11 14.63 -7.52
CA ILE A 273 -1.51 15.78 -8.20
C ILE A 273 -1.06 15.45 -9.63
N LEU A 274 -0.72 14.19 -9.93
CA LEU A 274 -0.25 13.74 -11.23
C LEU A 274 -1.38 13.71 -12.27
N SER A 275 -2.62 13.50 -11.83
CA SER A 275 -3.81 13.47 -12.69
C SER A 275 -4.66 14.75 -12.58
N LYS A 276 -4.19 15.80 -11.90
CA LYS A 276 -4.95 17.02 -11.62
C LYS A 276 -5.47 17.75 -12.86
N SER A 277 -4.77 17.63 -13.99
CA SER A 277 -5.17 18.24 -15.26
C SER A 277 -6.02 17.31 -16.15
N VAL A 278 -6.50 16.20 -15.60
CA VAL A 278 -7.40 15.26 -16.29
C VAL A 278 -8.79 15.38 -15.67
N ASN A 279 -9.78 15.63 -16.50
CA ASN A 279 -11.17 15.75 -16.10
C ASN A 279 -11.76 14.37 -15.78
N ASN A 280 -12.74 14.33 -14.87
CA ASN A 280 -13.52 13.13 -14.55
C ASN A 280 -12.71 11.94 -13.97
N VAL A 281 -11.54 12.19 -13.36
CA VAL A 281 -10.83 11.17 -12.58
C VAL A 281 -11.55 10.98 -11.24
N THR A 282 -12.11 9.78 -11.04
CA THR A 282 -12.75 9.39 -9.77
C THR A 282 -11.67 8.86 -8.82
N ILE A 283 -11.43 9.59 -7.73
CA ILE A 283 -10.52 9.15 -6.66
C ILE A 283 -11.31 8.30 -5.66
N CYS A 284 -10.89 7.05 -5.50
CA CYS A 284 -11.50 6.09 -4.58
C CYS A 284 -10.55 5.85 -3.41
N ALA A 285 -10.75 6.62 -2.35
CA ALA A 285 -9.91 6.59 -1.16
C ALA A 285 -10.22 5.40 -0.25
N PHE A 286 -9.17 4.77 0.29
CA PHE A 286 -9.27 3.62 1.20
C PHE A 286 -10.32 3.83 2.29
N LEU A 287 -11.13 2.81 2.61
CA LEU A 287 -12.17 2.79 3.65
C LEU A 287 -13.30 3.84 3.55
N GLN A 288 -13.24 4.76 2.59
CA GLN A 288 -14.35 5.68 2.31
C GLN A 288 -15.46 4.95 1.56
N ASN A 289 -16.66 5.53 1.58
CA ASN A 289 -17.82 4.96 0.92
C ASN A 289 -17.73 5.12 -0.61
N HIS A 290 -17.32 4.05 -1.30
CA HIS A 290 -17.36 3.97 -2.76
C HIS A 290 -17.52 2.52 -3.25
N LEU A 291 -17.82 2.36 -4.54
CA LEU A 291 -18.11 1.06 -5.19
C LEU A 291 -16.99 0.01 -5.00
N PHE A 292 -15.75 0.47 -4.96
CA PHE A 292 -14.57 -0.40 -4.91
C PHE A 292 -14.18 -0.91 -3.51
N THR A 293 -14.71 -0.36 -2.41
CA THR A 293 -14.14 -0.52 -1.05
C THR A 293 -14.01 -1.99 -0.62
N LYS A 294 -15.04 -2.80 -0.89
CA LYS A 294 -15.10 -4.23 -0.51
C LYS A 294 -14.12 -5.15 -1.25
N PHE A 295 -13.46 -4.66 -2.30
CA PHE A 295 -12.56 -5.48 -3.13
C PHE A 295 -11.09 -5.32 -2.76
N TYR A 296 -10.75 -4.34 -1.92
CA TYR A 296 -9.38 -4.05 -1.50
C TYR A 296 -9.18 -4.50 -0.06
N GLY A 297 -9.05 -5.82 0.11
CA GLY A 297 -8.95 -6.52 1.38
C GLY A 297 -9.96 -7.65 1.52
N PHE A 298 -9.98 -8.31 2.68
CA PHE A 298 -10.89 -9.42 2.97
C PHE A 298 -11.89 -9.06 4.06
N GLU A 299 -13.16 -9.37 3.85
CA GLU A 299 -14.18 -9.26 4.90
C GLU A 299 -14.01 -10.39 5.92
N GLU A 300 -14.50 -10.20 7.15
CA GLU A 300 -14.37 -11.21 8.21
C GLU A 300 -14.95 -12.58 7.79
N THR A 301 -16.08 -12.58 7.09
CA THR A 301 -16.74 -13.78 6.56
C THR A 301 -15.86 -14.48 5.53
N GLU A 302 -15.20 -13.74 4.64
CA GLU A 302 -14.27 -14.29 3.67
C GLU A 302 -13.05 -14.90 4.34
N VAL A 303 -12.52 -14.28 5.41
CA VAL A 303 -11.41 -14.83 6.19
C VAL A 303 -11.82 -16.13 6.87
N LYS A 304 -12.99 -16.19 7.52
CA LYS A 304 -13.50 -17.41 8.15
C LYS A 304 -13.66 -18.55 7.14
N ASN A 305 -14.34 -18.30 6.03
CA ASN A 305 -14.54 -19.29 4.97
C ASN A 305 -13.20 -19.78 4.39
N LEU A 306 -12.22 -18.87 4.25
CA LEU A 306 -10.89 -19.22 3.76
C LEU A 306 -10.16 -20.14 4.75
N LEU A 307 -10.22 -19.82 6.05
CA LEU A 307 -9.59 -20.64 7.10
C LEU A 307 -10.27 -22.01 7.23
N GLU A 308 -11.58 -22.09 7.12
CA GLU A 308 -12.31 -23.36 7.08
C GLU A 308 -11.85 -24.23 5.92
N LYS A 309 -11.78 -23.65 4.70
CA LYS A 309 -11.31 -24.34 3.49
C LYS A 309 -9.91 -24.95 3.64
N VAL A 310 -9.02 -24.30 4.40
CA VAL A 310 -7.64 -24.78 4.62
C VAL A 310 -7.45 -25.50 5.96
N GLY A 311 -8.51 -25.73 6.73
CA GLY A 311 -8.46 -26.44 8.01
C GLY A 311 -7.78 -25.67 9.16
N LEU A 312 -7.85 -24.34 9.16
CA LEU A 312 -7.22 -23.44 10.15
C LEU A 312 -8.23 -22.54 10.89
N ILE A 313 -9.51 -22.89 10.90
CA ILE A 313 -10.59 -22.06 11.50
C ILE A 313 -10.38 -21.77 12.99
N GLU A 314 -9.80 -22.71 13.74
CA GLU A 314 -9.47 -22.52 15.17
C GLU A 314 -8.51 -21.34 15.39
N GLY A 315 -7.70 -21.00 14.39
CA GLY A 315 -6.79 -19.87 14.39
C GLY A 315 -7.45 -18.49 14.25
N PHE A 316 -8.75 -18.44 13.90
CA PHE A 316 -9.42 -17.18 13.57
C PHE A 316 -9.36 -16.16 14.70
N TYR A 317 -9.57 -16.55 15.96
CA TYR A 317 -9.51 -15.62 17.09
C TYR A 317 -8.11 -15.04 17.31
N ASN A 318 -7.06 -15.82 17.05
CA ASN A 318 -5.68 -15.34 17.11
C ASN A 318 -5.39 -14.32 16.00
N ILE A 319 -5.87 -14.60 14.79
CA ILE A 319 -5.80 -13.65 13.67
C ILE A 319 -6.56 -12.39 14.02
N LYS A 320 -7.80 -12.50 14.50
CA LYS A 320 -8.64 -11.36 14.88
C LYS A 320 -7.97 -10.52 15.96
N TYR A 321 -7.35 -11.13 16.97
CA TYR A 321 -6.61 -10.40 17.98
C TYR A 321 -5.42 -9.61 17.41
N MET A 322 -4.69 -10.16 16.45
CA MET A 322 -3.50 -9.51 15.88
C MET A 322 -3.81 -8.55 14.72
N HIS A 323 -4.85 -8.85 13.95
CA HIS A 323 -5.14 -8.31 12.61
C HIS A 323 -6.61 -7.93 12.44
N ASP A 324 -7.32 -7.60 13.52
CA ASP A 324 -8.77 -7.32 13.63
C ASP A 324 -9.37 -6.50 12.47
N GLY A 325 -8.54 -5.70 11.80
CA GLY A 325 -8.79 -5.23 10.45
C GLY A 325 -8.87 -3.71 10.40
N TYR A 326 -9.50 -3.20 9.35
CA TYR A 326 -9.66 -1.79 9.09
C TYR A 326 -11.15 -1.51 8.92
N GLN A 327 -11.69 -0.64 9.79
CA GLN A 327 -13.12 -0.34 9.81
C GLN A 327 -13.53 0.45 8.56
N THR A 328 -14.55 -0.02 7.84
CA THR A 328 -15.23 0.78 6.81
C THR A 328 -16.29 1.66 7.46
N ASN A 329 -16.46 2.86 6.91
CA ASN A 329 -17.47 3.83 7.34
C ASN A 329 -18.52 4.06 6.24
N ASP A 330 -18.86 3.01 5.51
CA ASP A 330 -19.84 3.01 4.42
C ASP A 330 -21.25 2.59 4.87
N GLY A 331 -21.54 2.71 6.17
CA GLY A 331 -22.82 2.31 6.78
C GLY A 331 -22.96 0.81 7.03
N ARG A 332 -22.09 -0.03 6.44
CA ARG A 332 -22.11 -1.49 6.65
C ARG A 332 -21.30 -1.95 7.87
N ASN A 333 -20.48 -1.05 8.42
CA ASN A 333 -19.61 -1.30 9.58
C ASN A 333 -18.77 -2.58 9.42
N ILE A 334 -18.21 -2.82 8.23
CA ILE A 334 -17.42 -4.02 7.92
C ILE A 334 -15.95 -3.80 8.31
N LYS A 335 -15.29 -4.83 8.83
CA LYS A 335 -13.83 -4.83 8.99
C LYS A 335 -13.15 -5.50 7.80
N ILE A 336 -12.16 -4.80 7.26
CA ILE A 336 -11.34 -5.26 6.15
C ILE A 336 -9.99 -5.74 6.68
N TYR A 337 -9.69 -7.02 6.49
CA TYR A 337 -8.43 -7.66 6.84
C TYR A 337 -7.41 -7.51 5.70
N SER A 338 -6.13 -7.40 6.05
CA SER A 338 -5.04 -7.33 5.08
C SER A 338 -4.86 -8.69 4.38
N PRO A 339 -4.98 -8.76 3.04
CA PRO A 339 -4.76 -10.00 2.29
C PRO A 339 -3.40 -10.63 2.55
N TRP A 340 -2.36 -9.79 2.71
CA TRP A 340 -1.01 -10.24 3.00
C TRP A 340 -0.87 -10.89 4.35
N ALA A 341 -1.43 -10.28 5.40
CA ALA A 341 -1.38 -10.83 6.74
C ALA A 341 -2.05 -12.21 6.81
N ILE A 342 -3.24 -12.32 6.21
CA ILE A 342 -3.98 -13.59 6.13
C ILE A 342 -3.23 -14.63 5.31
N SER A 343 -2.70 -14.26 4.14
CA SER A 343 -1.93 -15.17 3.30
C SER A 343 -0.67 -15.67 4.01
N LYS A 344 0.06 -14.79 4.72
CA LYS A 344 1.23 -15.18 5.50
C LYS A 344 0.89 -16.09 6.67
N TYR A 345 -0.22 -15.83 7.36
CA TYR A 345 -0.71 -16.73 8.40
C TYR A 345 -0.99 -18.13 7.84
N ILE A 346 -1.70 -18.23 6.71
CA ILE A 346 -2.02 -19.51 6.07
C ILE A 346 -0.76 -20.24 5.61
N CYS A 347 0.16 -19.55 4.95
CA CYS A 347 1.40 -20.15 4.45
C CYS A 347 2.32 -20.63 5.58
N ASN A 348 2.46 -19.83 6.65
CA ASN A 348 3.38 -20.13 7.75
C ASN A 348 2.74 -21.00 8.84
N LYS A 349 1.40 -21.10 8.86
CA LYS A 349 0.60 -21.73 9.93
C LYS A 349 0.96 -21.21 11.33
N ALA A 350 1.36 -19.95 11.42
CA ALA A 350 1.85 -19.34 12.64
C ALA A 350 1.35 -17.90 12.75
N LEU A 351 1.11 -17.44 13.97
CA LEU A 351 0.76 -16.05 14.23
C LEU A 351 2.02 -15.17 14.13
N GLY A 352 1.89 -14.00 13.50
CA GLY A 352 2.97 -13.04 13.37
C GLY A 352 2.45 -11.64 13.12
N ILE A 353 3.36 -10.66 13.19
CA ILE A 353 3.03 -9.24 12.94
C ILE A 353 2.61 -9.02 11.48
N TYR A 354 3.12 -9.82 10.53
CA TYR A 354 2.77 -9.83 9.10
C TYR A 354 2.21 -8.53 8.51
N TRP A 355 2.95 -7.44 8.71
CA TRP A 355 2.65 -6.14 8.13
C TRP A 355 3.84 -5.75 7.27
N SER A 356 3.58 -5.43 6.00
CA SER A 356 4.52 -5.70 4.92
C SER A 356 5.72 -4.78 4.78
N ALA A 357 5.79 -3.66 5.51
CA ALA A 357 6.81 -2.63 5.25
C ALA A 357 7.57 -2.10 6.47
N GLY A 358 7.14 -2.40 7.70
CA GLY A 358 7.64 -1.67 8.89
C GLY A 358 7.46 -0.14 8.77
N VAL A 359 7.98 0.63 9.72
CA VAL A 359 8.08 2.09 9.52
C VAL A 359 9.30 2.35 8.63
N PRO A 360 9.16 3.06 7.49
CA PRO A 360 10.32 3.51 6.71
C PRO A 360 11.27 4.33 7.59
N SER A 361 12.57 4.12 7.48
CA SER A 361 13.60 4.79 8.29
C SER A 361 13.46 6.31 8.28
N GLU A 362 13.11 6.86 7.12
CA GLU A 362 12.93 8.29 6.87
C GLU A 362 11.75 8.86 7.68
N MET A 363 10.77 8.04 8.04
CA MET A 363 9.57 8.46 8.77
C MET A 363 9.68 8.29 10.28
N GLU A 364 10.67 7.55 10.79
CA GLU A 364 10.77 7.25 12.22
C GLU A 364 10.92 8.51 13.08
N GLU A 365 11.77 9.45 12.65
CA GLU A 365 11.95 10.73 13.33
C GLU A 365 10.67 11.57 13.29
N ALA A 366 10.00 11.64 12.14
CA ALA A 366 8.74 12.37 11.99
C ALA A 366 7.64 11.79 12.90
N ILE A 367 7.52 10.46 13.00
CA ILE A 367 6.59 9.78 13.92
C ILE A 367 6.92 10.10 15.38
N ALA A 368 8.20 10.09 15.74
CA ALA A 368 8.66 10.39 17.10
C ALA A 368 8.66 11.89 17.43
N HIS A 369 8.42 12.76 16.44
CA HIS A 369 8.45 14.21 16.60
C HIS A 369 7.45 14.66 17.67
N PHE A 370 7.88 15.54 18.57
CA PHE A 370 7.11 16.00 19.73
C PHE A 370 5.71 16.59 19.44
N LYS A 371 5.47 17.06 18.21
CA LYS A 371 4.14 17.56 17.78
C LYS A 371 3.18 16.45 17.34
N ILE A 372 3.71 15.33 16.85
CA ILE A 372 2.93 14.18 16.37
C ILE A 372 2.79 13.12 17.46
N ARG A 373 3.90 12.84 18.15
CA ARG A 373 3.99 11.80 19.19
C ARG A 373 2.82 11.82 20.17
N PRO A 374 2.34 12.96 20.70
CA PRO A 374 1.18 12.97 21.61
C PRO A 374 -0.11 12.47 20.94
N LYS A 375 -0.33 12.82 19.67
CA LYS A 375 -1.49 12.35 18.90
C LYS A 375 -1.39 10.86 18.61
N ILE A 376 -0.23 10.36 18.17
CA ILE A 376 -0.05 8.92 17.94
C ILE A 376 -0.16 8.14 19.25
N ALA A 377 0.38 8.66 20.35
CA ALA A 377 0.31 8.02 21.66
C ALA A 377 -1.14 7.85 22.16
N LYS A 378 -2.02 8.82 21.90
CA LYS A 378 -3.47 8.68 22.12
C LYS A 378 -4.09 7.57 21.26
N ILE A 379 -3.72 7.51 19.98
CA ILE A 379 -4.18 6.43 19.08
C ILE A 379 -3.73 5.05 19.61
N MET A 380 -2.49 4.96 20.09
CA MET A 380 -1.94 3.71 20.65
C MET A 380 -2.60 3.29 21.98
N SER A 381 -3.22 4.21 22.71
CA SER A 381 -4.00 3.89 23.93
C SER A 381 -5.44 3.46 23.63
N GLY A 382 -5.85 3.45 22.36
CA GLY A 382 -7.20 3.09 21.93
C GLY A 382 -8.14 4.28 21.73
N GLU A 383 -7.66 5.52 21.92
CA GLU A 383 -8.47 6.71 21.63
C GLU A 383 -8.52 7.01 20.12
N SER A 384 -9.58 7.70 19.69
CA SER A 384 -9.65 8.27 18.34
C SER A 384 -9.13 9.71 18.32
N VAL A 385 -8.37 10.06 17.28
CA VAL A 385 -7.86 11.43 17.09
C VAL A 385 -8.46 12.05 15.83
N ARG A 386 -9.13 13.20 16.01
CA ARG A 386 -9.66 13.99 14.91
C ARG A 386 -8.56 14.86 14.27
N ILE A 387 -8.50 14.84 12.94
CA ILE A 387 -7.59 15.66 12.13
C ILE A 387 -8.38 16.41 11.04
N LYS A 388 -7.82 17.52 10.56
CA LYS A 388 -8.33 18.18 9.35
C LYS A 388 -8.06 17.32 8.12
N TYR A 389 -9.09 17.09 7.31
CA TYR A 389 -8.99 16.34 6.06
C TYR A 389 -8.60 17.25 4.89
N VAL A 390 -7.67 16.80 4.07
CA VAL A 390 -7.29 17.43 2.79
C VAL A 390 -7.70 16.49 1.66
N SER A 391 -8.72 16.89 0.90
CA SER A 391 -9.23 16.12 -0.24
C SER A 391 -8.56 16.49 -1.57
N THR A 392 -7.92 17.66 -1.64
CA THR A 392 -7.23 18.14 -2.84
C THR A 392 -5.80 18.54 -2.52
N PHE A 393 -4.85 17.91 -3.20
CA PHE A 393 -3.43 18.15 -3.00
C PHE A 393 -2.84 19.09 -4.07
N HIS A 394 -1.77 19.77 -3.67
CA HIS A 394 -0.95 20.59 -4.55
C HIS A 394 0.54 20.24 -4.37
N PHE A 395 1.38 20.68 -5.31
CA PHE A 395 2.83 20.45 -5.22
C PHE A 395 3.44 20.97 -3.90
N LYS A 396 2.91 22.06 -3.34
CA LYS A 396 3.34 22.58 -2.03
C LYS A 396 3.15 21.57 -0.89
N ASP A 397 2.14 20.71 -0.98
CA ASP A 397 1.84 19.72 0.06
C ASP A 397 2.83 18.55 0.00
N VAL A 398 3.26 18.14 -1.20
CA VAL A 398 4.38 17.20 -1.38
C VAL A 398 5.68 17.81 -0.84
N GLN A 399 5.94 19.10 -1.09
CA GLN A 399 7.12 19.77 -0.54
C GLN A 399 7.09 19.84 0.99
N ARG A 400 5.91 20.04 1.59
CA ARG A 400 5.72 20.00 3.04
C ARG A 400 5.96 18.59 3.57
N LEU A 401 5.41 17.57 2.92
CA LEU A 401 5.61 16.18 3.31
C LEU A 401 7.09 15.76 3.24
N TYR A 402 7.81 16.15 2.17
CA TYR A 402 9.25 15.97 2.07
C TYR A 402 10.01 16.61 3.25
N LYS A 403 9.68 17.86 3.62
CA LYS A 403 10.32 18.53 4.76
C LYS A 403 10.05 17.82 6.08
N ILE A 404 8.85 17.27 6.25
CA ILE A 404 8.49 16.48 7.42
C ILE A 404 9.33 15.20 7.47
N VAL A 405 9.35 14.44 6.38
CA VAL A 405 9.96 13.09 6.32
C VAL A 405 11.49 13.20 6.30
N CYS A 406 12.09 13.84 5.30
CA CYS A 406 13.56 13.84 5.14
C CYS A 406 14.29 14.89 5.99
N ARG A 407 13.63 16.00 6.36
CA ARG A 407 14.29 17.12 7.07
C ARG A 407 13.85 17.26 8.52
N ASN A 408 12.82 16.54 8.95
CA ASN A 408 12.19 16.68 10.26
C ASN A 408 11.82 18.14 10.60
N ASP A 409 11.51 18.94 9.57
CA ASP A 409 11.05 20.33 9.67
C ASP A 409 9.51 20.35 9.65
N MET A 410 8.92 20.30 10.84
CA MET A 410 7.47 20.22 11.03
C MET A 410 6.87 21.48 11.62
N LYS A 411 5.96 22.12 10.86
CA LYS A 411 5.13 23.22 11.35
C LYS A 411 3.83 22.70 11.96
N ASN A 412 3.10 23.55 12.68
CA ASN A 412 1.88 23.13 13.38
C ASN A 412 0.77 22.71 12.40
N ASN A 413 0.67 23.37 11.25
CA ASN A 413 -0.30 23.03 10.20
C ASN A 413 0.09 21.78 9.38
N ASP A 414 1.28 21.21 9.62
CA ASP A 414 1.78 20.02 8.94
C ASP A 414 1.39 18.71 9.67
N VAL A 415 1.03 18.79 10.94
CA VAL A 415 0.72 17.62 11.79
C VAL A 415 -0.41 16.78 11.19
N ASP A 416 -1.53 17.43 10.84
CA ASP A 416 -2.69 16.73 10.29
C ASP A 416 -2.42 16.17 8.88
N LEU A 417 -1.61 16.88 8.09
CA LEU A 417 -1.17 16.40 6.76
C LEU A 417 -0.38 15.08 6.88
N PHE A 418 0.54 15.00 7.84
CA PHE A 418 1.33 13.79 8.07
C PHE A 418 0.50 12.66 8.68
N LEU A 419 -0.43 12.96 9.58
CA LEU A 419 -1.34 11.94 10.13
C LEU A 419 -2.29 11.38 9.06
N GLN A 420 -2.77 12.21 8.13
CA GLN A 420 -3.52 11.74 6.96
C GLN A 420 -2.63 10.84 6.07
N PHE A 421 -1.37 11.22 5.85
CA PHE A 421 -0.43 10.39 5.09
C PHE A 421 -0.22 9.01 5.73
N LEU A 422 0.01 8.95 7.05
CA LEU A 422 0.12 7.69 7.79
C LEU A 422 -1.15 6.84 7.70
N TYR A 423 -2.32 7.47 7.77
CA TYR A 423 -3.60 6.80 7.55
C TYR A 423 -3.68 6.15 6.16
N GLU A 424 -3.35 6.88 5.11
CA GLU A 424 -3.39 6.38 3.73
C GLU A 424 -2.42 5.20 3.50
N LEU A 425 -1.27 5.23 4.19
CA LEU A 425 -0.31 4.11 4.22
C LEU A 425 -0.77 2.90 5.06
N GLY A 426 -1.92 2.98 5.73
CA GLY A 426 -2.50 1.88 6.51
C GLY A 426 -1.97 1.75 7.94
N PHE A 427 -1.32 2.78 8.50
CA PHE A 427 -0.98 2.82 9.92
C PHE A 427 -2.19 3.11 10.82
N PHE A 428 -3.22 3.74 10.27
CA PHE A 428 -4.46 4.05 10.98
C PHE A 428 -5.67 3.59 10.16
N HIS A 429 -6.82 3.44 10.80
CA HIS A 429 -8.12 3.33 10.13
C HIS A 429 -9.05 4.48 10.54
N LEU A 430 -10.21 4.57 9.89
CA LEU A 430 -11.24 5.55 10.21
C LEU A 430 -12.21 5.00 11.25
N THR A 431 -12.55 5.80 12.26
CA THR A 431 -13.71 5.58 13.15
C THR A 431 -14.89 6.46 12.78
N ASP A 432 -14.61 7.60 12.15
CA ASP A 432 -15.60 8.54 11.63
C ASP A 432 -14.92 9.44 10.58
N TYR A 433 -15.69 9.99 9.64
CA TYR A 433 -15.18 10.97 8.68
C TYR A 433 -16.28 11.89 8.16
N GLY A 434 -15.90 13.10 7.78
CA GLY A 434 -16.78 14.04 7.10
C GLY A 434 -16.03 14.88 6.08
N HIS A 435 -16.71 15.84 5.46
CA HIS A 435 -16.15 16.63 4.36
C HIS A 435 -14.79 17.27 4.64
N ASN A 436 -14.54 17.68 5.89
CA ASN A 436 -13.34 18.42 6.29
C ASN A 436 -12.54 17.77 7.45
N TYR A 437 -12.87 16.53 7.85
CA TYR A 437 -12.19 15.88 8.96
C TYR A 437 -12.14 14.36 8.82
N LEU A 438 -11.13 13.75 9.43
CA LEU A 438 -11.01 12.31 9.66
C LEU A 438 -10.84 12.05 11.16
N CYS A 439 -11.43 10.98 11.67
CA CYS A 439 -11.17 10.45 13.01
C CYS A 439 -10.36 9.16 12.88
N LEU A 440 -9.11 9.20 13.35
CA LEU A 440 -8.12 8.14 13.19
C LEU A 440 -8.02 7.29 14.45
N ALA A 441 -7.96 5.97 14.28
CA ALA A 441 -7.69 5.02 15.35
C ALA A 441 -6.75 3.89 14.90
N LEU A 442 -6.28 3.10 15.87
CA LEU A 442 -5.39 1.97 15.63
C LEU A 442 -6.18 0.81 15.00
N PRO A 443 -5.74 0.25 13.84
CA PRO A 443 -6.51 -0.79 13.15
C PRO A 443 -6.41 -2.14 13.86
N ASN A 444 -5.23 -2.47 14.35
CA ASN A 444 -4.96 -3.79 14.90
C ASN A 444 -3.66 -3.80 15.72
N LYS A 445 -3.43 -4.91 16.40
CA LYS A 445 -2.28 -5.08 17.28
C LYS A 445 -0.95 -5.22 16.52
N ALA A 446 -0.97 -5.75 15.29
CA ALA A 446 0.21 -5.80 14.45
C ALA A 446 0.79 -4.41 14.19
N VAL A 447 -0.04 -3.44 13.82
CA VAL A 447 0.41 -2.04 13.62
C VAL A 447 0.91 -1.40 14.91
N TYR A 448 0.28 -1.70 16.05
CA TYR A 448 0.78 -1.26 17.35
C TYR A 448 2.22 -1.74 17.58
N HIS A 449 2.51 -3.01 17.30
CA HIS A 449 3.85 -3.57 17.49
C HIS A 449 4.91 -2.98 16.55
N ILE A 450 4.51 -2.26 15.50
CA ILE A 450 5.41 -1.61 14.55
C ILE A 450 5.68 -0.15 14.95
N ILE A 451 4.65 0.59 15.36
CA ILE A 451 4.78 1.99 15.76
C ILE A 451 5.35 2.12 17.18
N HIS A 452 4.95 1.23 18.09
CA HIS A 452 5.33 1.31 19.49
C HIS A 452 6.86 1.33 19.74
N PRO A 453 7.68 0.52 19.06
CA PRO A 453 9.13 0.62 19.18
C PRO A 453 9.67 2.00 18.77
N VAL A 454 9.18 2.57 17.66
CA VAL A 454 9.61 3.89 17.16
C VAL A 454 9.32 5.00 18.17
N LEU A 455 8.15 4.97 18.81
CA LEU A 455 7.81 5.95 19.85
C LEU A 455 8.72 5.84 21.09
N ASN A 456 9.17 4.63 21.42
CA ASN A 456 9.97 4.37 22.62
C ASN A 456 11.49 4.39 22.39
N ARG A 457 11.93 4.69 21.17
CA ARG A 457 13.35 4.75 20.83
C ARG A 457 14.09 5.82 21.63
N HIS A 458 15.06 5.36 22.42
CA HIS A 458 15.82 6.21 23.33
C HIS A 458 16.61 7.30 22.60
N ASP A 459 17.23 6.99 21.47
CA ASP A 459 18.01 7.93 20.66
C ASP A 459 17.14 9.11 20.20
N LEU A 460 15.91 8.85 19.75
CA LEU A 460 14.94 9.86 19.34
C LEU A 460 14.45 10.69 20.55
N ILE A 461 14.17 10.04 21.67
CA ILE A 461 13.78 10.73 22.91
C ILE A 461 14.89 11.65 23.39
N LYS A 462 16.14 11.19 23.39
CA LYS A 462 17.30 12.01 23.76
C LYS A 462 17.45 13.19 22.80
N LYS A 463 17.25 13.00 21.50
CA LYS A 463 17.29 14.07 20.49
C LYS A 463 16.25 15.18 20.79
N TYR A 464 15.02 14.82 21.13
CA TYR A 464 13.94 15.79 21.30
C TYR A 464 13.86 16.44 22.68
N TYR A 465 14.12 15.70 23.76
CA TYR A 465 14.03 16.23 25.13
C TYR A 465 15.39 16.69 25.66
N ASN A 466 16.48 16.11 25.14
CA ASN A 466 17.87 16.49 25.44
C ASN A 466 18.14 16.71 26.94
N ASN A 467 17.56 15.85 27.77
CA ASN A 467 17.78 15.83 29.21
C ASN A 467 19.22 15.41 29.51
N SER A 468 19.84 16.02 30.53
CA SER A 468 21.21 15.70 30.87
C SER A 468 21.34 14.25 31.36
N PRO A 469 22.45 13.54 31.07
CA PRO A 469 22.67 12.18 31.54
C PRO A 469 22.54 12.05 33.07
N LYS A 470 22.91 13.09 33.81
CA LYS A 470 22.76 13.16 35.27
C LYS A 470 21.29 13.11 35.70
N LEU A 471 20.42 13.87 35.04
CA LEU A 471 18.98 13.86 35.34
C LEU A 471 18.35 12.51 35.05
N ILE A 472 18.70 11.89 33.92
CA ILE A 472 18.22 10.56 33.54
C ILE A 472 18.67 9.52 34.58
N ARG A 473 19.95 9.52 34.98
CA ARG A 473 20.45 8.64 36.04
C ARG A 473 19.73 8.83 37.38
N ASN A 474 19.49 10.07 37.79
CA ASN A 474 18.75 10.37 39.01
C ASN A 474 17.33 9.80 38.98
N PHE A 475 16.64 9.94 37.84
CA PHE A 475 15.33 9.32 37.62
C PHE A 475 15.40 7.79 37.76
N ILE A 476 16.34 7.15 37.05
CA ILE A 476 16.51 5.69 37.05
C ILE A 476 16.83 5.17 38.46
N GLU A 477 17.67 5.86 39.22
CA GLU A 477 18.02 5.47 40.59
C GLU A 477 16.83 5.62 41.54
N SER A 478 16.05 6.70 41.41
CA SER A 478 14.82 6.87 42.20
C SER A 478 13.79 5.78 41.89
N LEU A 479 13.71 5.32 40.64
CA LEU A 479 12.84 4.23 40.21
C LEU A 479 13.30 2.89 40.82
N LYS A 480 14.60 2.60 40.79
CA LYS A 480 15.18 1.41 41.44
C LYS A 480 14.90 1.39 42.94
N ASN A 481 15.05 2.55 43.61
CA ASN A 481 14.76 2.67 45.03
C ASN A 481 13.30 2.42 45.33
N MET A 482 12.38 3.03 44.56
CA MET A 482 10.95 2.76 44.68
C MET A 482 10.64 1.27 44.48
N ALA A 483 11.19 0.63 43.45
CA ALA A 483 10.96 -0.79 43.20
C ALA A 483 11.47 -1.72 44.32
N ARG A 484 12.44 -1.28 45.14
CA ARG A 484 12.98 -2.04 46.27
C ARG A 484 12.19 -1.80 47.57
N SER A 485 11.87 -0.55 47.89
CA SER A 485 11.33 -0.19 49.22
C SER A 485 9.81 -0.05 49.27
N CYS A 486 9.14 0.19 48.14
CA CYS A 486 7.69 0.30 48.01
C CYS A 486 6.99 1.14 49.11
N ASN A 487 7.60 2.26 49.52
CA ASN A 487 7.09 3.12 50.59
C ASN A 487 6.86 4.56 50.13
N GLU A 488 6.10 5.33 50.92
CA GLU A 488 5.66 6.67 50.56
C GLU A 488 6.83 7.64 50.28
N ASN A 489 7.92 7.54 51.04
CA ASN A 489 9.11 8.35 50.84
C ASN A 489 9.77 8.05 49.48
N SER A 490 9.89 6.78 49.11
CA SER A 490 10.44 6.39 47.81
C SER A 490 9.56 6.82 46.63
N ALA A 491 8.23 6.80 46.79
CA ALA A 491 7.28 7.33 45.80
C ALA A 491 7.41 8.85 45.63
N ARG A 492 7.53 9.61 46.74
CA ARG A 492 7.78 11.06 46.70
C ARG A 492 9.12 11.40 46.04
N CYS A 493 10.17 10.62 46.30
CA CYS A 493 11.47 10.79 45.67
C CYS A 493 11.42 10.55 44.16
N LEU A 494 10.71 9.51 43.71
CA LEU A 494 10.47 9.26 42.29
C LEU A 494 9.70 10.42 41.64
N ALA A 495 8.60 10.88 42.24
CA ALA A 495 7.82 12.00 41.74
C ALA A 495 8.66 13.29 41.61
N LYS A 496 9.48 13.61 42.63
CA LYS A 496 10.43 14.74 42.58
C LYS A 496 11.46 14.58 41.46
N SER A 497 11.98 13.36 41.23
CA SER A 497 12.96 13.13 40.16
C SER A 497 12.35 13.38 38.77
N ILE A 498 11.10 12.96 38.56
CA ILE A 498 10.35 13.16 37.30
C ILE A 498 10.07 14.65 37.11
N ASP A 499 9.65 15.35 38.16
CA ASP A 499 9.42 16.79 38.13
C ASP A 499 10.72 17.54 37.77
N VAL A 500 11.84 17.21 38.41
CA VAL A 500 13.15 17.82 38.11
C VAL A 500 13.62 17.48 36.70
N LEU A 501 13.39 16.24 36.23
CA LEU A 501 13.75 15.78 34.88
C LEU A 501 13.15 16.68 33.80
N PHE A 502 11.88 17.07 33.95
CA PHE A 502 11.18 17.86 32.94
C PHE A 502 11.18 19.37 33.21
N LYS A 503 11.30 19.84 34.47
CA LYS A 503 11.49 21.27 34.78
C LYS A 503 12.87 21.78 34.39
N LYS A 504 13.92 20.97 34.58
CA LYS A 504 15.30 21.31 34.18
C LYS A 504 15.65 20.80 32.78
N GLY A 505 14.77 20.00 32.19
CA GLY A 505 14.89 19.53 30.82
C GLY A 505 14.62 20.63 29.80
N LYS A 506 14.94 20.38 28.52
CA LYS A 506 14.62 21.36 27.46
C LYS A 506 13.13 21.43 27.14
N ARG A 507 12.38 20.36 27.44
CA ARG A 507 10.95 20.23 27.09
C ARG A 507 10.19 19.47 28.14
N THR A 508 8.93 19.86 28.31
CA THR A 508 7.92 19.18 29.11
C THR A 508 6.97 18.39 28.22
N PRO A 509 6.58 17.16 28.59
CA PRO A 509 5.52 16.43 27.91
C PRO A 509 4.21 17.21 27.97
N SER A 510 3.50 17.27 26.85
CA SER A 510 2.22 17.96 26.68
C SER A 510 1.01 17.11 27.10
N SER A 511 1.22 15.80 27.31
CA SER A 511 0.17 14.87 27.74
C SER A 511 0.74 13.77 28.63
N GLU A 512 -0.14 13.14 29.40
CA GLU A 512 0.18 11.94 30.18
C GLU A 512 0.73 10.81 29.33
N TYR A 513 0.14 10.57 28.16
CA TYR A 513 0.62 9.54 27.24
C TYR A 513 2.06 9.82 26.80
N GLU A 514 2.34 11.06 26.40
CA GLU A 514 3.69 11.47 26.01
C GLU A 514 4.70 11.27 27.16
N LEU A 515 4.32 11.65 28.38
CA LEU A 515 5.12 11.41 29.58
C LEU A 515 5.47 9.93 29.74
N HIS A 516 4.48 9.03 29.59
CA HIS A 516 4.68 7.59 29.70
C HIS A 516 5.70 7.07 28.69
N TYR A 517 5.57 7.43 27.41
CA TYR A 517 6.50 6.98 26.36
C TYR A 517 7.93 7.49 26.59
N VAL A 518 8.09 8.72 27.09
CA VAL A 518 9.42 9.30 27.33
C VAL A 518 10.12 8.60 28.50
N LEU A 519 9.41 8.44 29.62
CA LEU A 519 9.95 7.75 30.79
C LEU A 519 10.29 6.29 30.44
N TYR A 520 9.41 5.61 29.71
CA TYR A 520 9.65 4.23 29.28
C TYR A 520 10.88 4.11 28.37
N GLY A 521 11.08 5.04 27.43
CA GLY A 521 12.27 5.02 26.58
C GLY A 521 13.59 5.27 27.33
N TYR A 522 13.59 6.12 28.37
CA TYR A 522 14.76 6.23 29.26
C TYR A 522 15.02 4.93 30.03
N MET A 523 13.98 4.22 30.45
CA MET A 523 14.14 2.92 31.09
C MET A 523 14.71 1.87 30.13
N LEU A 524 14.21 1.81 28.90
CA LEU A 524 14.71 0.85 27.89
C LEU A 524 16.20 1.00 27.62
N GLN A 525 16.74 2.22 27.71
CA GLN A 525 18.18 2.47 27.58
C GLN A 525 19.01 1.72 28.64
N GLU A 526 18.53 1.73 29.89
CA GLU A 526 19.25 1.18 31.04
C GLU A 526 18.95 -0.31 31.27
N PHE A 527 17.71 -0.72 30.98
CA PHE A 527 17.21 -2.04 31.30
C PHE A 527 17.05 -2.96 30.08
N GLY A 528 17.25 -2.47 28.85
CA GLY A 528 17.04 -3.23 27.62
C GLY A 528 15.56 -3.55 27.34
N SER A 529 15.26 -3.99 26.10
CA SER A 529 13.91 -4.42 25.73
C SER A 529 13.57 -5.79 26.32
N VAL A 530 12.40 -5.92 26.96
CA VAL A 530 11.78 -7.23 27.22
C VAL A 530 10.89 -7.55 26.02
N THR A 531 11.31 -8.48 25.15
CA THR A 531 10.44 -8.98 24.08
C THR A 531 9.51 -10.05 24.66
N CYS A 532 8.33 -10.26 24.04
CA CYS A 532 7.42 -11.32 24.49
C CYS A 532 8.09 -12.72 24.48
N GLU A 533 9.09 -12.93 23.63
CA GLU A 533 9.90 -14.16 23.60
C GLU A 533 10.81 -14.32 24.83
N THR A 534 11.26 -13.22 25.46
CA THR A 534 12.15 -13.27 26.63
C THR A 534 11.44 -13.79 27.89
N ILE A 535 10.11 -13.69 27.95
CA ILE A 535 9.29 -14.12 29.10
C ILE A 535 9.17 -15.64 29.16
N VAL A 536 9.26 -16.32 28.01
CA VAL A 536 9.05 -17.77 27.90
C VAL A 536 10.35 -18.55 28.11
N SER A 537 11.51 -17.97 27.81
CA SER A 537 12.80 -18.67 27.75
C SER A 537 13.67 -18.58 29.01
N ASN A 538 13.51 -17.55 29.86
CA ASN A 538 14.45 -17.30 30.96
C ASN A 538 13.86 -17.56 32.35
N ARG A 539 14.04 -18.78 32.86
CA ARG A 539 13.80 -19.15 34.27
C ARG A 539 14.95 -18.83 35.24
N ASN A 540 16.01 -18.13 34.81
CA ASN A 540 17.16 -17.85 35.66
C ASN A 540 17.50 -16.34 35.83
N ARG A 541 17.55 -15.97 37.13
CA ARG A 541 18.31 -14.93 37.86
C ARG A 541 17.94 -13.43 37.76
N CYS A 542 17.72 -12.88 38.98
CA CYS A 542 17.63 -11.50 39.49
C CYS A 542 17.42 -10.31 38.55
N ASP A 543 18.16 -10.16 37.45
CA ASP A 543 18.04 -8.98 36.59
C ASP A 543 16.74 -8.96 35.80
N THR A 544 16.28 -10.11 35.32
CA THR A 544 14.98 -10.21 34.64
C THR A 544 13.82 -9.95 35.61
N LEU A 545 13.94 -10.39 36.87
CA LEU A 545 12.97 -10.11 37.95
C LEU A 545 12.94 -8.61 38.31
N ASN A 546 14.09 -7.94 38.39
CA ASN A 546 14.16 -6.51 38.61
C ASN A 546 13.54 -5.70 37.47
N ARG A 547 13.75 -6.12 36.20
CA ARG A 547 13.12 -5.53 35.01
C ARG A 547 11.60 -5.73 35.00
N ILE A 548 11.14 -6.93 35.32
CA ILE A 548 9.71 -7.27 35.43
C ILE A 548 9.06 -6.50 36.58
N ASN A 549 9.70 -6.39 37.75
CA ASN A 549 9.17 -5.64 38.89
C ASN A 549 9.10 -4.13 38.60
N ALA A 550 10.12 -3.55 37.96
CA ALA A 550 10.09 -2.15 37.54
C ALA A 550 8.94 -1.86 36.55
N MET A 551 8.74 -2.73 35.56
CA MET A 551 7.63 -2.61 34.60
C MET A 551 6.26 -2.86 35.24
N SER A 552 6.16 -3.82 36.17
CA SER A 552 4.92 -4.18 36.86
C SER A 552 4.49 -3.10 37.86
N ASN A 553 5.43 -2.53 38.61
CA ASN A 553 5.18 -1.42 39.51
C ASN A 553 4.72 -0.16 38.75
N MET A 554 5.22 0.06 37.53
CA MET A 554 4.73 1.16 36.69
C MET A 554 3.31 0.89 36.17
N LYS A 555 2.99 -0.34 35.75
CA LYS A 555 1.61 -0.75 35.40
C LYS A 555 0.64 -0.56 36.56
N TYR A 556 1.10 -0.81 37.79
CA TYR A 556 0.32 -0.62 39.02
C TYR A 556 0.11 0.87 39.33
N MET A 557 1.15 1.70 39.18
CA MET A 557 1.06 3.16 39.29
C MET A 557 0.20 3.79 38.18
N MET A 558 0.21 3.23 36.97
CA MET A 558 -0.63 3.65 35.84
C MET A 558 -2.12 3.31 36.03
N LYS A 559 -2.47 2.43 36.98
CA LYS A 559 -3.85 2.17 37.42
C LYS A 559 -4.31 3.07 38.58
N LEU A 560 -3.38 3.77 39.23
CA LEU A 560 -3.63 4.60 40.42
C LEU A 560 -3.91 6.08 40.07
N LYS A 561 -4.47 6.33 38.88
CA LYS A 561 -4.96 7.64 38.45
C LYS A 561 -6.46 7.62 38.26
#